data_AF-A0A542SGF6-F1
#
_entry.id   AF-A0A542SGF6-F1
#
_cell.length_a   1.000
_cell.length_b   1.000
_cell.length_c   1.000
_cell.angle_alpha   90.00
_cell.angle_beta   90.00
_cell.angle_gamma   90.00
#
_symmetry.space_group_name_H-M   'P 1'
#
loop_
_entity.id
_entity.type
_entity.pdbx_description
1 polymer ?
#
loop_
_entity_poly.entity_id
_entity_poly.type
_entity_poly.pdbx_seq_one_letter_code
_entity_poly.pdbx_strand_id
1 'polypeptide(L)'
;MADNKRTIVICNDVGLYFAALTRGKHYEVLAEDEAKEQIRVVGDNNRARWFRKYYFVPDGSSVPVLVNWTFDDPIQDSSEESLEHIEVTVTFSEGDKRWCSLCTKAGLLDYIERNMDDNVFLIENQVIVKNFSIEVVNDALKRLDQQNQLLSSTKPFN
;
A
#
# COMPACT_ATOMS: atom_id res chain seq x y z
N MET A 1 -41.31 13.10 -3.77
CA MET A 1 -40.06 12.95 -4.53
C MET A 1 -39.01 12.53 -3.53
N ALA A 2 -38.62 11.25 -3.54
CA ALA A 2 -37.58 10.77 -2.63
C ALA A 2 -36.25 11.37 -3.11
N ASP A 3 -35.60 12.12 -2.23
CA ASP A 3 -34.25 12.63 -2.43
C ASP A 3 -33.34 11.41 -2.61
N ASN A 4 -32.95 11.12 -3.85
CA ASN A 4 -32.15 9.94 -4.18
C ASN A 4 -30.71 10.24 -3.79
N LYS A 5 -30.45 10.20 -2.47
CA LYS A 5 -29.15 10.49 -1.89
C LYS A 5 -28.16 9.48 -2.46
N ARG A 6 -27.28 9.96 -3.34
CA ARG A 6 -26.21 9.14 -3.93
C ARG A 6 -25.24 8.79 -2.82
N THR A 7 -25.13 7.50 -2.51
CA THR A 7 -24.12 7.00 -1.58
C THR A 7 -22.77 6.96 -2.29
N ILE A 8 -21.78 7.63 -1.71
CA ILE A 8 -20.40 7.62 -2.18
C ILE A 8 -19.56 6.82 -1.18
N VAL A 9 -18.60 6.06 -1.70
CA VAL A 9 -17.61 5.32 -0.91
C VAL A 9 -16.21 5.57 -1.47
N ILE A 10 -15.20 5.43 -0.62
CA ILE A 10 -13.79 5.57 -1.01
C ILE A 10 -13.16 4.19 -1.04
N CYS A 11 -12.47 3.82 -2.13
CA CYS A 11 -11.73 2.57 -2.16
C CYS A 11 -10.54 2.64 -1.20
N ASN A 12 -10.52 1.76 -0.20
CA ASN A 12 -9.45 1.67 0.78
C ASN A 12 -8.47 0.53 0.47
N ASP A 13 -8.90 -0.52 -0.22
CA ASP A 13 -8.06 -1.63 -0.67
C ASP A 13 -8.57 -2.10 -2.05
N VAL A 14 -7.67 -2.28 -3.01
CA VAL A 14 -8.04 -2.74 -4.36
C VAL A 14 -8.14 -4.27 -4.45
N GLY A 15 -7.54 -5.02 -3.53
CA GLY A 15 -7.46 -6.48 -3.54
C GLY A 15 -7.01 -7.04 -4.89
N LEU A 16 -7.79 -7.98 -5.42
CA LEU A 16 -7.58 -8.57 -6.75
C LEU A 16 -8.08 -7.68 -7.91
N TYR A 17 -8.66 -6.52 -7.62
CA TYR A 17 -9.34 -5.66 -8.59
C TYR A 17 -8.50 -4.44 -9.01
N PHE A 18 -7.17 -4.53 -9.00
CA PHE A 18 -6.25 -3.45 -9.41
C PHE A 18 -6.53 -2.85 -10.80
N ALA A 19 -7.18 -3.59 -11.69
CA ALA A 19 -7.59 -3.11 -13.03
C ALA A 19 -8.98 -2.46 -13.05
N ALA A 20 -9.65 -2.34 -11.91
CA ALA A 20 -11.02 -1.83 -11.78
C ALA A 20 -11.20 -0.86 -10.61
N LEU A 21 -10.32 -0.90 -9.61
CA LEU A 21 -10.34 -0.02 -8.46
C LEU A 21 -8.98 0.67 -8.30
N THR A 22 -9.03 1.91 -7.86
CA THR A 22 -7.88 2.72 -7.46
C THR A 22 -8.10 3.17 -6.02
N ARG A 23 -7.16 2.84 -5.14
CA ARG A 23 -7.22 3.25 -3.73
C ARG A 23 -7.24 4.78 -3.60
N GLY A 24 -8.01 5.28 -2.65
CA GLY A 24 -8.28 6.71 -2.44
C GLY A 24 -9.28 7.32 -3.41
N LYS A 25 -9.72 6.60 -4.46
CA LYS A 25 -10.74 7.10 -5.39
C LYS A 25 -12.14 6.91 -4.84
N HIS A 26 -13.00 7.88 -5.10
CA HIS A 26 -14.42 7.85 -4.75
C HIS A 26 -15.23 7.13 -5.83
N TYR A 27 -16.20 6.32 -5.42
CA TYR A 27 -17.10 5.56 -6.27
C TYR A 27 -18.55 5.77 -5.84
N GLU A 28 -19.45 5.94 -6.81
CA GLU A 28 -20.90 5.98 -6.57
C GLU A 28 -21.45 4.55 -6.45
N VAL A 29 -22.21 4.31 -5.38
CA VAL A 29 -22.89 3.04 -5.13
C VAL A 29 -24.20 2.99 -5.92
N LEU A 30 -24.28 2.05 -6.85
CA LEU A 30 -25.46 1.82 -7.69
C LEU A 30 -26.50 0.91 -7.03
N ALA A 31 -26.03 -0.03 -6.20
CA ALA A 31 -26.87 -0.99 -5.48
C ALA A 31 -26.08 -1.62 -4.32
N GLU A 32 -26.80 -2.09 -3.31
CA GLU A 32 -26.25 -2.80 -2.16
C GLU A 32 -26.93 -4.16 -2.00
N ASP A 33 -26.17 -5.16 -1.57
CA ASP A 33 -26.66 -6.50 -1.20
C ASP A 33 -26.08 -6.82 0.19
N GLU A 34 -26.87 -6.52 1.22
CA GLU A 34 -26.49 -6.70 2.63
C GLU A 34 -26.23 -8.15 2.97
N ALA A 35 -27.00 -9.09 2.40
CA ALA A 35 -26.87 -10.51 2.69
C ALA A 35 -25.51 -11.06 2.23
N LYS A 36 -24.90 -10.45 1.21
CA LYS A 36 -23.58 -10.81 0.69
C LYS A 36 -22.51 -9.77 1.01
N GLU A 37 -22.81 -8.76 1.82
CA GLU A 37 -21.89 -7.68 2.19
C GLU A 37 -21.14 -7.11 0.97
N GLN A 38 -21.88 -6.77 -0.08
CA GLN A 38 -21.32 -6.29 -1.33
C GLN A 38 -22.07 -5.06 -1.86
N ILE A 39 -21.34 -4.24 -2.59
CA ILE A 39 -21.85 -3.05 -3.27
C ILE A 39 -21.54 -3.13 -4.75
N ARG A 40 -22.41 -2.54 -5.56
CA ARG A 40 -22.22 -2.44 -7.00
C ARG A 40 -21.75 -1.04 -7.35
N VAL A 41 -20.56 -0.93 -7.95
CA VAL A 41 -20.02 0.35 -8.43
C VAL A 41 -19.53 0.22 -9.88
N VAL A 42 -19.41 1.35 -10.58
CA VAL A 42 -18.70 1.41 -11.87
C VAL A 42 -17.21 1.58 -11.58
N GLY A 43 -16.42 0.56 -11.91
CA GLY A 43 -14.96 0.62 -11.73
C GLY A 43 -14.27 1.51 -12.79
N ASP A 44 -12.97 1.70 -12.63
CA ASP A 44 -12.12 2.54 -13.49
C ASP A 44 -12.09 2.09 -14.95
N ASN A 45 -12.41 0.83 -15.19
CA ASN A 45 -12.56 0.24 -16.52
C ASN A 45 -13.96 0.43 -17.14
N ASN A 46 -14.78 1.35 -16.59
CA ASN A 46 -16.14 1.66 -17.02
C ASN A 46 -17.12 0.48 -16.98
N ARG A 47 -16.87 -0.53 -16.13
CA ARG A 47 -17.77 -1.68 -15.96
C ARG A 47 -18.38 -1.68 -14.55
N ALA A 48 -19.70 -1.83 -14.49
CA ALA A 48 -20.42 -2.03 -13.23
C ALA A 48 -20.23 -3.48 -12.72
N ARG A 49 -19.68 -3.64 -11.51
CA ARG A 49 -19.43 -4.94 -10.89
C ARG A 49 -19.79 -4.91 -9.40
N TRP A 50 -20.02 -6.09 -8.84
CA TRP A 50 -20.18 -6.28 -7.40
C TRP A 50 -18.81 -6.44 -6.76
N PHE A 51 -18.58 -5.70 -5.67
CA PHE A 51 -17.36 -5.75 -4.87
C PHE A 51 -17.74 -5.90 -3.40
N ARG A 52 -16.91 -6.59 -2.62
CA ARG A 52 -17.13 -6.71 -1.17
C ARG A 52 -17.03 -5.35 -0.49
N LYS A 53 -17.89 -5.10 0.50
CA LYS A 53 -17.95 -3.84 1.25
C LYS A 53 -16.61 -3.48 1.91
N TYR A 54 -15.85 -4.47 2.39
CA TYR A 54 -14.57 -4.23 3.08
C TYR A 54 -13.46 -3.60 2.22
N TYR A 55 -13.59 -3.59 0.89
CA TYR A 55 -12.66 -2.86 0.02
C TYR A 55 -12.85 -1.34 0.08
N PHE A 56 -13.93 -0.88 0.70
CA PHE A 56 -14.32 0.52 0.74
C PHE A 56 -14.53 1.00 2.16
N VAL A 57 -14.38 2.30 2.34
CA VAL A 57 -14.74 3.04 3.55
C VAL A 57 -15.78 4.12 3.20
N PRO A 58 -16.56 4.59 4.18
CA PRO A 58 -17.51 5.68 3.96
C PRO A 58 -16.83 6.94 3.41
N ASP A 59 -17.56 7.71 2.62
CA ASP A 59 -17.13 9.05 2.19
C ASP A 59 -16.77 9.93 3.41
N GLY A 60 -15.71 10.73 3.25
CA GLY A 60 -15.14 11.54 4.35
C GLY A 60 -14.18 10.80 5.29
N SER A 61 -13.97 9.48 5.11
CA SER A 61 -12.90 8.76 5.81
C SER A 61 -11.52 9.19 5.28
N SER A 62 -10.52 9.21 6.16
CA SER A 62 -9.13 9.39 5.76
C SER A 62 -8.62 8.13 5.07
N VAL A 63 -8.09 8.29 3.86
CA VAL A 63 -7.41 7.23 3.09
C VAL A 63 -6.10 7.83 2.58
N PRO A 64 -5.02 7.85 3.39
CA PRO A 64 -3.74 8.41 2.98
C PRO A 64 -3.16 7.56 1.84
N VAL A 65 -2.95 8.15 0.67
CA VAL A 65 -2.39 7.50 -0.53
C VAL A 65 -0.95 7.92 -0.74
N LEU A 66 -0.07 7.00 -1.18
CA LEU A 66 1.31 7.32 -1.50
C LEU A 66 1.38 8.35 -2.64
N VAL A 67 2.04 9.49 -2.38
CA VAL A 67 2.26 10.55 -3.37
C VAL A 67 3.69 10.52 -3.90
N ASN A 68 4.67 10.37 -3.01
CA ASN A 68 6.08 10.40 -3.36
C ASN A 68 6.91 9.54 -2.40
N TRP A 69 8.12 9.18 -2.83
CA TRP A 69 9.11 8.55 -1.98
C TRP A 69 10.54 8.91 -2.42
N THR A 70 11.51 8.77 -1.52
CA THR A 70 12.94 9.02 -1.77
C THR A 70 13.81 8.03 -1.02
N PHE A 71 14.96 7.69 -1.58
CA PHE A 71 16.05 7.06 -0.80
C PHE A 71 16.70 8.11 0.09
N ASP A 72 16.90 7.74 1.36
CA ASP A 72 17.59 8.60 2.33
C ASP A 72 19.10 8.25 2.40
N ASP A 73 19.45 7.00 2.06
CA ASP A 73 20.83 6.51 1.99
C ASP A 73 21.34 6.39 0.54
N PRO A 74 22.66 6.52 0.32
CA PRO A 74 23.28 6.21 -0.97
C PRO A 74 23.31 4.69 -1.21
N ILE A 75 22.97 4.26 -2.43
CA ILE A 75 23.01 2.85 -2.84
C ILE A 75 24.36 2.53 -3.47
N GLN A 76 25.10 1.59 -2.89
CA GLN A 76 26.39 1.12 -3.43
C GLN A 76 26.22 -0.02 -4.44
N ASP A 77 25.28 -0.92 -4.19
CA ASP A 77 24.92 -2.05 -5.04
C ASP A 77 23.40 -2.08 -5.21
N SER A 78 22.93 -1.78 -6.42
CA SER A 78 21.50 -1.78 -6.73
C SER A 78 20.96 -3.14 -7.17
N SER A 79 21.76 -4.20 -7.15
CA SER A 79 21.41 -5.53 -7.64
C SER A 79 20.54 -6.34 -6.67
N GLU A 80 20.12 -7.54 -7.09
CA GLU A 80 19.37 -8.49 -6.26
C GLU A 80 20.24 -9.14 -5.16
N GLU A 81 21.57 -9.07 -5.30
CA GLU A 81 22.55 -9.65 -4.38
C GLU A 81 23.03 -8.65 -3.31
N SER A 82 22.55 -7.40 -3.38
CA SER A 82 22.97 -6.37 -2.42
C SER A 82 22.60 -6.76 -1.00
N LEU A 83 23.56 -6.59 -0.09
CA LEU A 83 23.40 -6.83 1.35
C LEU A 83 23.01 -5.56 2.12
N GLU A 84 22.76 -4.46 1.40
CA GLU A 84 22.43 -3.17 2.00
C GLU A 84 21.02 -3.17 2.61
N HIS A 85 20.86 -2.35 3.65
CA HIS A 85 19.57 -2.01 4.24
C HIS A 85 19.40 -0.50 4.13
N ILE A 86 18.54 -0.09 3.21
CA ILE A 86 18.42 1.31 2.77
C ILE A 86 17.18 1.93 3.39
N GLU A 87 17.31 3.07 4.05
CA GLU A 87 16.15 3.83 4.52
C GLU A 87 15.49 4.60 3.36
N VAL A 88 14.17 4.59 3.37
CA VAL A 88 13.34 5.37 2.45
C VAL A 88 12.30 6.18 3.20
N THR A 89 12.14 7.42 2.77
CA THR A 89 11.05 8.29 3.18
C THR A 89 9.91 8.17 2.17
N VAL A 90 8.70 7.94 2.67
CA VAL A 90 7.45 8.00 1.90
C VAL A 90 6.60 9.19 2.35
N THR A 91 5.90 9.82 1.41
CA THR A 91 4.99 10.94 1.67
C THR A 91 3.59 10.59 1.19
N PHE A 92 2.59 10.78 2.06
CA PHE A 92 1.19 10.51 1.76
C PHE A 92 0.42 11.78 1.35
N SER A 93 -0.77 11.58 0.78
CA SER A 93 -1.65 12.64 0.26
C SER A 93 -2.10 13.67 1.29
N GLU A 94 -2.06 13.32 2.57
CA GLU A 94 -2.40 14.22 3.68
C GLU A 94 -1.18 15.02 4.19
N GLY A 95 -0.01 14.84 3.55
CA GLY A 95 1.25 15.51 3.91
C GLY A 95 2.11 14.72 4.90
N ASP A 96 1.57 13.66 5.49
CA ASP A 96 2.30 12.81 6.42
C ASP A 96 3.53 12.17 5.77
N LYS A 97 4.67 12.31 6.46
CA LYS A 97 5.91 11.63 6.11
C LYS A 97 6.12 10.45 7.02
N ARG A 98 6.55 9.34 6.44
CA ARG A 98 6.85 8.09 7.14
C ARG A 98 8.11 7.48 6.54
N TRP A 99 8.72 6.54 7.24
CA TRP A 99 9.91 5.85 6.77
C TRP A 99 9.80 4.33 6.93
N CYS A 100 10.52 3.60 6.09
CA CYS A 100 10.78 2.18 6.25
C CYS A 100 12.18 1.83 5.78
N SER A 101 12.68 0.66 6.16
CA SER A 101 13.91 0.09 5.62
C SER A 101 13.57 -0.82 4.44
N LEU A 102 14.39 -0.78 3.39
CA LEU A 102 14.35 -1.70 2.27
C LEU A 102 15.55 -2.64 2.34
N CYS A 103 15.34 -3.90 2.01
CA CYS A 103 16.42 -4.85 1.78
C CYS A 103 16.07 -5.77 0.61
N THR A 104 17.09 -6.37 0.01
CA THR A 104 16.86 -7.49 -0.92
C THR A 104 16.64 -8.78 -0.14
N LYS A 105 16.28 -9.86 -0.85
CA LYS A 105 16.27 -11.19 -0.25
C LYS A 105 17.65 -11.58 0.30
N ALA A 106 18.73 -11.26 -0.43
CA ALA A 106 20.10 -11.57 -0.01
C ALA A 106 20.46 -10.79 1.26
N GLY A 107 20.17 -9.49 1.29
CA GLY A 107 20.38 -8.65 2.47
C GLY A 107 19.59 -9.13 3.69
N LEU A 108 18.32 -9.51 3.53
CA LEU A 108 17.55 -10.08 4.64
C LEU A 108 18.19 -11.36 5.19
N LEU A 109 18.61 -12.27 4.33
CA LEU A 109 19.24 -13.53 4.75
C LEU A 109 20.53 -13.28 5.53
N ASP A 110 21.42 -12.46 4.98
CA ASP A 110 22.67 -12.07 5.63
C ASP A 110 22.41 -11.36 6.98
N TYR A 111 21.42 -10.47 7.03
CA TYR A 111 21.05 -9.78 8.26
C TYR A 111 20.54 -10.74 9.34
N ILE A 112 19.73 -11.73 8.97
CA ILE A 112 19.29 -12.79 9.90
C ILE A 112 20.50 -13.60 10.37
N GLU A 113 21.35 -14.08 9.46
CA GLU A 113 22.52 -14.90 9.79
C GLU A 113 23.50 -14.19 10.74
N ARG A 114 23.65 -12.88 10.59
CA ARG A 114 24.56 -12.07 11.44
C ARG A 114 23.98 -11.66 12.79
N ASN A 115 22.66 -11.63 12.96
CA ASN A 115 22.03 -11.01 14.13
C ASN A 115 21.08 -11.93 14.91
N MET A 116 20.72 -13.11 14.38
CA MET A 116 19.83 -14.05 15.05
C MET A 116 20.61 -14.97 16.00
N ASP A 117 20.97 -14.44 17.17
CA ASP A 117 21.65 -15.20 18.23
C ASP A 117 20.69 -15.96 19.16
N ASP A 118 19.40 -15.61 19.15
CA ASP A 118 18.34 -16.21 19.98
C ASP A 118 17.16 -16.68 19.12
N ASN A 119 16.13 -17.21 19.76
CA ASN A 119 14.97 -17.85 19.14
C ASN A 119 14.00 -16.89 18.45
N VAL A 120 14.19 -15.58 18.57
CA VAL A 120 13.28 -14.57 18.02
C VAL A 120 14.07 -13.48 17.30
N PHE A 121 13.66 -13.21 16.05
CA PHE A 121 14.13 -12.08 15.27
C PHE A 121 12.92 -11.26 14.81
N LEU A 122 12.69 -10.12 15.45
CA LEU A 122 11.60 -9.21 15.12
C LEU A 122 12.12 -8.08 14.26
N ILE A 123 11.62 -7.99 13.03
CA ILE A 123 11.91 -6.88 12.12
C ILE A 123 10.62 -6.09 11.90
N GLU A 124 10.60 -4.87 12.39
CA GLU A 124 9.52 -3.92 12.12
C GLU A 124 9.85 -3.06 10.91
N ASN A 125 8.81 -2.53 10.25
CA ASN A 125 8.93 -1.49 9.21
C ASN A 125 10.00 -1.74 8.13
N GLN A 126 10.16 -3.01 7.74
CA GLN A 126 11.05 -3.42 6.64
C GLN A 126 10.25 -3.98 5.48
N VAL A 127 10.58 -3.55 4.27
CA VAL A 127 10.00 -4.03 3.02
C VAL A 127 11.08 -4.73 2.22
N ILE A 128 10.83 -5.99 1.88
CA ILE A 128 11.75 -6.76 1.04
C ILE A 128 11.43 -6.47 -0.43
N VAL A 129 12.40 -5.93 -1.15
CA VAL A 129 12.31 -5.63 -2.58
C VAL A 129 13.18 -6.59 -3.37
N LYS A 130 12.94 -6.67 -4.68
CA LYS A 130 13.74 -7.54 -5.55
C LYS A 130 15.17 -7.00 -5.69
N ASN A 131 15.30 -5.70 -5.91
CA ASN A 131 16.56 -4.95 -6.00
C ASN A 131 16.26 -3.46 -5.74
N PHE A 132 17.27 -2.60 -5.76
CA PHE A 132 17.11 -1.17 -5.45
C PHE A 132 16.94 -0.27 -6.68
N SER A 133 16.56 -0.82 -7.84
CA SER A 133 16.18 0.03 -8.97
C SER A 133 14.96 0.89 -8.61
N ILE A 134 14.92 2.12 -9.13
CA ILE A 134 13.84 3.07 -8.85
C ILE A 134 12.49 2.46 -9.27
N GLU A 135 12.44 1.75 -10.40
CA GLU A 135 11.23 1.12 -10.92
C GLU A 135 10.73 0.03 -9.96
N VAL A 136 11.62 -0.85 -9.50
CA VAL A 136 11.27 -1.95 -8.59
C VAL A 136 10.76 -1.41 -7.26
N VAL A 137 11.46 -0.44 -6.67
CA VAL A 137 11.06 0.16 -5.39
C VAL A 137 9.75 0.92 -5.53
N ASN A 138 9.59 1.73 -6.59
CA ASN A 138 8.34 2.42 -6.88
C ASN A 138 7.16 1.47 -6.99
N ASP A 139 7.32 0.37 -7.74
CA ASP A 139 6.25 -0.59 -7.96
C ASP A 139 5.92 -1.36 -6.68
N ALA A 140 6.92 -1.71 -5.87
CA ALA A 140 6.73 -2.34 -4.57
C ALA A 140 5.94 -1.44 -3.61
N LEU A 141 6.36 -0.18 -3.43
CA LEU A 141 5.71 0.76 -2.54
C LEU A 141 4.28 1.09 -2.99
N LYS A 142 4.06 1.30 -4.30
CA LYS A 142 2.71 1.52 -4.85
C LYS A 142 1.82 0.29 -4.66
N ARG A 143 2.36 -0.91 -4.81
CA ARG A 143 1.57 -2.13 -4.60
C ARG A 143 1.16 -2.28 -3.14
N LEU A 144 2.06 -2.02 -2.20
CA LEU A 144 1.72 -1.99 -0.77
C LEU A 144 0.68 -0.91 -0.46
N ASP A 145 0.82 0.27 -1.06
CA ASP A 145 -0.15 1.37 -0.88
C ASP A 145 -1.54 0.95 -1.38
N GLN A 146 -1.65 0.45 -2.61
CA GLN A 146 -2.90 -0.01 -3.22
C GLN A 146 -3.64 -1.07 -2.39
N GLN A 147 -2.90 -1.88 -1.62
CA GLN A 147 -3.45 -2.93 -0.75
C GLN A 147 -3.69 -2.45 0.69
N ASN A 148 -3.59 -1.15 0.98
CA ASN A 148 -3.68 -0.58 2.33
C ASN A 148 -2.62 -1.12 3.32
N GLN A 149 -1.45 -1.56 2.83
CA GLN A 149 -0.40 -2.19 3.63
C GLN A 149 0.80 -1.27 3.89
N LEU A 150 0.98 -0.21 3.09
CA LEU A 150 2.14 0.66 3.23
C LEU A 150 2.15 1.43 4.56
N LEU A 151 0.99 1.89 5.03
CA LEU A 151 0.89 2.63 6.29
C LEU A 151 1.37 1.79 7.50
N SER A 152 0.97 0.52 7.55
CA SER A 152 1.40 -0.43 8.58
C SER A 152 2.84 -0.91 8.41
N SER A 153 3.41 -0.77 7.21
CA SER A 153 4.80 -1.17 6.90
C SER A 153 5.80 -0.04 7.14
N THR A 154 5.35 1.12 7.61
CA THR A 154 6.16 2.33 7.77
C THR A 154 5.97 2.95 9.15
N LYS A 155 6.96 3.67 9.66
CA LYS A 155 6.92 4.41 10.93
C LYS A 155 6.76 5.92 10.67
N PRO A 156 5.98 6.66 11.46
CA PRO A 156 5.91 8.11 11.33
C PRO A 156 7.26 8.75 11.67
N PHE A 157 7.56 9.90 11.05
CA PHE A 157 8.56 10.80 11.61
C PHE A 157 7.96 11.45 12.87
N ASN A 158 8.64 11.32 14.01
CA ASN A 158 8.22 11.94 15.26
C ASN A 158 8.24 13.46 15.18
#